data_AF-A0A257U0E4-F1
#
_entry.id   AF-A0A257U0E4-F1
#
_cell.length_a   1.000
_cell.length_b   1.000
_cell.length_c   1.000
_cell.angle_alpha   90.00
_cell.angle_beta   90.00
_cell.angle_gamma   90.00
#
_symmetry.space_group_name_H-M   'P 1'
#
loop_
_entity.id
_entity.type
_entity.pdbx_description
1 polymer ?
#
loop_
_entity_poly.entity_id
_entity_poly.type
_entity_poly.pdbx_seq_one_letter_code
_entity_poly.pdbx_strand_id
1 'polypeptide(L)'
;MRPVAAVRETADLVKFAHTAFALPFALIAAIAAANGLPPWPVLGWILLAMAGARTAAMAFNRLADQRVDAGNPRTAGRALPAGRVGRPFAWALVALGAAALGIATWRLNPLCLALAPVALAWVLA
;
A
#
# COMPACT_ATOMS: atom_id res chain seq x y z
N MET A 1 9.49 -12.98 27.83
CA MET A 1 8.88 -13.30 26.51
C MET A 1 9.84 -12.83 25.43
N ARG A 2 10.34 -13.74 24.58
CA ARG A 2 11.49 -13.48 23.70
C ARG A 2 11.09 -12.55 22.55
N PRO A 3 11.75 -11.39 22.36
CA PRO A 3 11.40 -10.39 21.33
C PRO A 3 11.45 -10.93 19.90
N VAL A 4 12.14 -12.05 19.69
CA VAL A 4 12.26 -12.75 18.40
C VAL A 4 10.92 -13.35 17.92
N ALA A 5 10.04 -13.77 18.84
CA ALA A 5 8.73 -14.31 18.48
C ALA A 5 7.79 -13.21 17.95
N ALA A 6 7.84 -12.02 18.56
CA ALA A 6 7.06 -10.86 18.13
C ALA A 6 7.48 -10.34 16.75
N VAL A 7 8.77 -10.41 16.41
CA VAL A 7 9.26 -10.03 15.06
C VAL A 7 8.75 -11.01 14.00
N ARG A 8 8.68 -12.30 14.32
CA ARG A 8 8.20 -13.34 13.40
C ARG A 8 6.68 -13.23 13.14
N GLU A 9 5.89 -12.96 14.17
CA GLU A 9 4.45 -12.70 14.01
C GLU A 9 4.17 -11.40 13.25
N THR A 10 4.99 -10.36 13.46
CA THR A 10 4.89 -9.11 12.67
C THR A 10 5.23 -9.34 11.18
N ALA A 11 6.19 -10.23 10.89
CA ALA A 11 6.57 -10.60 9.52
C ALA A 11 5.51 -11.44 8.80
N ASP A 12 4.74 -12.25 9.52
CA ASP A 12 3.60 -13.01 8.97
C ASP A 12 2.34 -12.14 8.79
N LEU A 13 2.18 -11.08 9.60
CA LEU A 13 1.05 -10.13 9.51
C LEU A 13 1.20 -9.10 8.38
N VAL A 14 2.43 -8.73 8.03
CA VAL A 14 2.71 -8.05 6.77
C VAL A 14 2.65 -9.12 5.69
N LYS A 15 1.62 -9.11 4.85
CA LYS A 15 1.51 -9.96 3.66
C LYS A 15 2.66 -9.69 2.67
N PHE A 16 3.88 -10.09 3.03
CA PHE A 16 5.06 -10.08 2.17
C PHE A 16 4.75 -10.81 0.88
N ALA A 17 3.94 -11.87 0.92
CA ALA A 17 3.47 -12.59 -0.26
C ALA A 17 2.87 -11.66 -1.32
N HIS A 18 1.93 -10.77 -0.97
CA HIS A 18 1.30 -9.97 -2.02
C HIS A 18 2.18 -8.81 -2.52
N THR A 19 3.09 -8.29 -1.70
CA THR A 19 4.04 -7.26 -2.13
C THR A 19 5.18 -7.91 -2.92
N ALA A 20 5.60 -9.12 -2.54
CA ALA A 20 6.53 -9.97 -3.27
C ALA A 20 5.95 -10.46 -4.61
N PHE A 21 4.63 -10.58 -4.76
CA PHE A 21 4.03 -10.83 -6.08
C PHE A 21 4.10 -9.59 -6.99
N ALA A 22 3.97 -8.38 -6.44
CA ALA A 22 4.05 -7.15 -7.23
C ALA A 22 5.50 -6.72 -7.52
N LEU A 23 6.45 -7.11 -6.65
CA LEU A 23 7.83 -6.69 -6.69
C LEU A 23 8.59 -7.10 -7.98
N PRO A 24 8.46 -8.35 -8.50
CA PRO A 24 9.05 -8.73 -9.77
C PRO A 24 8.62 -7.83 -10.92
N PHE A 25 7.32 -7.50 -11.01
CA PHE A 25 6.80 -6.62 -12.05
C PHE A 25 7.36 -5.21 -11.94
N ALA A 26 7.42 -4.66 -10.72
CA ALA A 26 8.00 -3.35 -10.49
C ALA A 26 9.50 -3.30 -10.81
N LEU A 27 10.25 -4.35 -10.45
CA LEU A 27 11.67 -4.46 -10.75
C LEU A 27 11.94 -4.64 -12.24
N ILE A 28 11.19 -5.50 -12.94
CA ILE A 28 11.31 -5.67 -14.39
C ILE A 28 11.01 -4.36 -15.10
N ALA A 29 9.93 -3.65 -14.71
CA ALA A 29 9.60 -2.35 -15.28
C ALA A 29 10.69 -1.31 -15.00
N ALA A 30 11.26 -1.29 -13.79
CA ALA A 30 12.33 -0.37 -13.43
C ALA A 30 13.63 -0.65 -14.20
N ILE A 31 13.99 -1.93 -14.37
CA ILE A 31 15.18 -2.34 -15.12
C ILE A 31 15.01 -2.02 -16.62
N ALA A 32 13.83 -2.30 -17.18
CA ALA A 32 13.50 -1.96 -18.55
C ALA A 32 13.53 -0.44 -18.78
N ALA A 33 12.94 0.34 -17.87
CA ALA A 33 12.93 1.81 -17.96
C ALA A 33 14.33 2.43 -17.80
N ALA A 34 15.18 1.82 -16.97
CA ALA A 34 16.55 2.29 -16.75
C ALA A 34 17.56 1.78 -17.80
N ASN A 35 17.15 0.92 -18.74
CA ASN A 35 18.05 0.18 -19.64
C ASN A 35 19.20 -0.52 -18.89
N GLY A 36 18.93 -1.05 -17.70
CA GLY A 36 19.95 -1.59 -16.79
C GLY A 36 19.49 -1.62 -15.33
N LEU A 37 20.40 -1.90 -14.40
CA LEU A 37 20.05 -1.93 -12.98
C LEU A 37 19.85 -0.50 -12.44
N PRO A 38 18.66 -0.15 -11.92
CA PRO A 38 18.43 1.16 -11.34
C PRO A 38 19.25 1.35 -10.05
N PRO A 39 19.65 2.60 -9.71
CA PRO A 39 20.34 2.89 -8.47
C PRO A 39 19.56 2.45 -7.23
N TRP A 40 20.25 1.99 -6.18
CA TRP A 40 19.62 1.59 -4.91
C TRP A 40 18.63 2.61 -4.32
N PRO A 41 18.90 3.93 -4.36
CA PRO A 41 17.92 4.92 -3.90
C PRO A 41 16.62 4.91 -4.71
N VAL A 42 16.69 4.69 -6.02
CA VAL A 42 15.51 4.61 -6.91
C VAL A 42 14.66 3.41 -6.53
N LEU A 43 15.28 2.26 -6.25
CA LEU A 43 14.58 1.09 -5.76
C LEU A 43 13.86 1.36 -4.43
N GLY A 44 14.52 2.07 -3.50
CA GLY A 44 13.91 2.49 -2.24
C GLY A 44 12.65 3.34 -2.44
N TRP A 45 12.69 4.30 -3.37
CA TRP A 45 11.52 5.12 -3.69
C TRP A 45 10.41 4.34 -4.39
N ILE A 46 10.74 3.41 -5.30
CA ILE A 46 9.75 2.52 -5.93
C ILE A 46 9.04 1.69 -4.87
N LEU A 47 9.78 1.11 -3.92
CA LEU A 47 9.20 0.33 -2.83
C LEU A 47 8.28 1.18 -1.95
N LEU A 48 8.68 2.40 -1.62
CA LEU A 48 7.85 3.33 -0.85
C LEU A 48 6.56 3.69 -1.61
N ALA A 49 6.65 3.96 -2.91
CA ALA A 49 5.50 4.24 -3.77
C ALA A 49 4.51 3.05 -3.78
N MET A 50 5.01 1.82 -3.96
CA MET A 50 4.19 0.61 -3.94
C MET A 50 3.51 0.40 -2.59
N ALA A 51 4.25 0.56 -1.50
CA ALA A 51 3.72 0.41 -0.15
C ALA A 51 2.64 1.47 0.16
N GLY A 52 2.88 2.72 -0.24
CA GLY A 52 1.93 3.83 -0.10
C GLY A 52 0.64 3.58 -0.87
N ALA A 53 0.74 3.30 -2.18
CA ALA A 53 -0.41 3.00 -3.03
C ALA A 53 -1.24 1.83 -2.49
N ARG A 54 -0.58 0.74 -2.08
CA ARG A 54 -1.24 -0.43 -1.52
C ARG A 54 -1.97 -0.14 -0.21
N THR A 55 -1.35 0.66 0.66
CA THR A 55 -1.93 1.05 1.94
C THR A 55 -3.19 1.89 1.72
N ALA A 56 -3.10 2.87 0.81
CA ALA A 56 -4.24 3.69 0.42
C ALA A 56 -5.39 2.85 -0.16
N ALA A 57 -5.09 1.93 -1.09
CA ALA A 57 -6.05 1.00 -1.67
C ALA A 57 -6.80 0.19 -0.61
N MET A 58 -6.05 -0.48 0.27
CA MET A 58 -6.65 -1.39 1.25
C MET A 58 -7.46 -0.65 2.30
N ALA A 59 -7.01 0.54 2.72
CA ALA A 59 -7.73 1.35 3.67
C ALA A 59 -9.03 1.89 3.04
N PHE A 60 -8.96 2.35 1.79
CA PHE A 60 -10.12 2.85 1.06
C PHE A 60 -11.15 1.76 0.77
N ASN A 61 -10.72 0.60 0.25
CA ASN A 61 -11.63 -0.52 -0.03
C ASN A 61 -12.40 -0.94 1.23
N ARG A 62 -11.72 -1.02 2.38
CA ARG A 62 -12.39 -1.37 3.65
C ARG A 62 -13.34 -0.29 4.14
N LEU A 63 -13.10 0.97 3.79
CA LEU A 63 -13.98 2.08 4.15
C LEU A 63 -15.22 2.12 3.24
N ALA A 64 -15.05 1.90 1.94
CA ALA A 64 -16.13 1.82 0.95
C ALA A 64 -17.01 0.59 1.22
N ASP A 65 -16.39 -0.56 1.47
CA ASP A 65 -17.09 -1.83 1.70
C ASP A 65 -17.64 -1.96 3.13
N GLN A 66 -17.41 -1.00 4.03
CA GLN A 66 -17.74 -1.12 5.46
C GLN A 66 -19.20 -1.56 5.71
N ARG A 67 -20.15 -1.00 4.96
CA ARG A 67 -21.59 -1.31 5.09
C ARG A 67 -21.92 -2.71 4.57
N VAL A 68 -21.26 -3.13 3.49
CA VAL A 68 -21.45 -4.45 2.87
C VAL A 68 -20.79 -5.53 3.73
N ASP A 69 -19.57 -5.26 4.19
CA ASP A 69 -18.80 -6.15 5.05
C ASP A 69 -19.51 -6.42 6.39
N ALA A 70 -20.29 -5.46 6.91
CA ALA A 70 -21.08 -5.60 8.14
C ALA A 70 -22.26 -6.57 7.99
N GLY A 71 -22.85 -6.69 6.80
CA GLY A 71 -23.96 -7.60 6.52
C GLY A 71 -23.52 -9.03 6.18
N ASN A 72 -22.23 -9.27 5.95
CA ASN A 72 -21.71 -10.57 5.53
C ASN A 72 -21.10 -11.33 6.73
N PRO A 73 -21.64 -12.50 7.11
CA PRO A 73 -21.16 -13.30 8.25
C PRO A 73 -19.65 -13.61 8.21
N ARG A 74 -19.07 -13.67 7.00
CA ARG A 74 -17.64 -13.96 6.79
C ARG A 74 -16.72 -12.76 7.06
N THR A 75 -17.22 -11.53 6.93
CA THR A 75 -16.41 -10.29 7.01
C THR A 75 -16.87 -9.33 8.11
N ALA A 76 -17.99 -9.62 8.77
CA ALA A 76 -18.53 -8.86 9.89
C ALA A 76 -17.53 -8.74 11.06
N GLY A 77 -16.63 -9.70 11.23
CA GLY A 77 -15.55 -9.65 12.22
C GLY A 77 -14.39 -8.72 11.90
N ARG A 78 -14.34 -8.07 10.72
CA ARG A 78 -13.23 -7.16 10.37
C ARG A 78 -13.22 -5.91 11.25
N ALA A 79 -12.06 -5.28 11.39
CA ALA A 79 -11.87 -4.18 12.33
C ALA A 79 -12.76 -2.94 12.11
N LEU A 80 -13.08 -2.61 10.86
CA LEU A 80 -13.97 -1.48 10.50
C LEU A 80 -15.46 -1.82 10.71
N PRO A 81 -15.99 -2.97 10.23
CA PRO A 81 -17.36 -3.41 10.52
C PRO A 81 -17.62 -3.66 12.01
N ALA A 82 -16.66 -4.25 12.72
CA ALA A 82 -16.75 -4.53 14.15
C ALA A 82 -16.51 -3.31 15.06
N GLY A 83 -16.33 -2.11 14.48
CA GLY A 83 -16.14 -0.86 15.24
C GLY A 83 -14.81 -0.73 15.99
N ARG A 84 -13.88 -1.67 15.80
CA ARG A 84 -12.55 -1.68 16.46
C ARG A 84 -11.60 -0.64 15.89
N VAL A 85 -11.83 -0.20 14.65
CA VAL A 85 -11.09 0.87 13.99
C VAL A 85 -12.07 1.94 13.54
N GLY A 86 -11.89 3.16 14.03
CA GLY A 86 -12.71 4.31 13.65
C GLY A 86 -12.52 4.70 12.19
N ARG A 87 -13.60 5.17 11.54
CA ARG A 87 -13.56 5.73 10.18
C ARG A 87 -12.51 6.85 10.02
N PRO A 88 -12.30 7.76 11.00
CA PRO A 88 -11.24 8.77 10.90
C PRO A 88 -9.84 8.18 10.78
N PHE A 89 -9.57 7.08 11.49
CA PHE A 89 -8.28 6.38 11.40
C PHE A 89 -8.09 5.71 10.04
N ALA A 90 -9.13 5.11 9.48
CA ALA A 90 -9.08 4.54 8.13
C ALA A 90 -8.81 5.62 7.07
N TRP A 91 -9.46 6.78 7.15
CA TRP A 91 -9.15 7.93 6.30
C TRP A 91 -7.71 8.44 6.50
N ALA A 92 -7.22 8.48 7.73
CA ALA A 92 -5.83 8.85 8.01
C ALA A 92 -4.85 7.89 7.32
N LEU A 93 -5.13 6.58 7.29
CA LEU A 93 -4.32 5.61 6.55
C LEU A 93 -4.36 5.83 5.03
N VAL A 94 -5.52 6.18 4.47
CA VAL A 94 -5.63 6.56 3.05
C VAL A 94 -4.76 7.78 2.75
N ALA A 95 -4.88 8.83 3.56
CA ALA A 95 -4.10 10.05 3.41
C ALA A 95 -2.59 9.82 3.56
N LEU A 96 -2.16 9.02 4.54
CA LEU A 96 -0.76 8.66 4.75
C LEU A 96 -0.21 7.84 3.57
N GLY A 97 -0.98 6.87 3.06
CA GLY A 97 -0.59 6.08 1.89
C GLY A 97 -0.46 6.93 0.62
N ALA A 98 -1.42 7.83 0.39
CA ALA A 98 -1.38 8.77 -0.73
C ALA A 98 -0.22 9.76 -0.62
N ALA A 99 0.07 10.27 0.59
CA ALA A 99 1.22 11.13 0.83
C ALA A 99 2.55 10.40 0.59
N ALA A 100 2.68 9.15 1.06
CA ALA A 100 3.87 8.33 0.81
C ALA A 100 4.10 8.10 -0.70
N LEU A 101 3.03 7.83 -1.46
CA LEU A 101 3.09 7.73 -2.92
C LEU A 101 3.51 9.06 -3.56
N GLY A 102 2.92 10.18 -3.15
CA GLY A 102 3.27 11.51 -3.66
C GLY A 102 4.73 11.88 -3.40
N ILE A 103 5.23 11.65 -2.18
CA ILE A 103 6.63 11.91 -1.81
C ILE A 103 7.58 11.02 -2.62
N ALA A 104 7.26 9.73 -2.75
CA ALA A 104 8.09 8.80 -3.51
C ALA A 104 8.14 9.15 -5.01
N THR A 105 7.00 9.44 -5.61
CA THR A 105 6.91 9.80 -7.03
C THR A 105 7.57 11.14 -7.34
N TRP A 106 7.47 12.13 -6.45
CA TRP A 106 8.21 13.39 -6.54
C TRP A 106 9.73 13.18 -6.53
N ARG A 107 10.21 12.24 -5.72
CA ARG A 107 11.65 11.89 -5.64
C ARG A 107 12.16 11.05 -6.80
N LEU A 108 11.27 10.32 -7.49
CA LEU A 108 11.64 9.49 -8.64
C LEU A 108 11.88 10.33 -9.89
N ASN A 109 10.86 11.06 -10.36
CA ASN A 109 10.96 11.98 -11.49
C ASN A 109 9.63 12.75 -11.68
N PRO A 110 9.64 13.87 -12.44
CA PRO A 110 8.43 14.68 -12.67
C PRO A 110 7.29 13.92 -13.37
N LEU A 111 7.61 12.95 -14.23
CA LEU A 111 6.60 12.15 -14.93
C LEU A 111 5.84 11.22 -13.97
N CYS A 112 6.54 10.57 -13.05
CA CYS A 112 5.93 9.75 -12.00
C CYS A 112 5.00 10.58 -11.12
N LEU A 113 5.39 11.81 -10.77
CA LEU A 113 4.54 12.71 -10.00
C LEU A 113 3.29 13.13 -10.80
N ALA A 114 3.45 13.46 -12.09
CA ALA A 114 2.33 13.81 -12.96
C ALA A 114 1.31 12.66 -13.13
N LEU A 115 1.79 11.41 -13.10
CA LEU A 115 0.95 10.21 -13.18
C LEU A 115 0.38 9.75 -11.82
N ALA A 116 0.90 10.25 -10.70
CA ALA A 116 0.47 9.84 -9.36
C ALA A 116 -1.04 10.08 -9.09
N PRO A 117 -1.67 11.19 -9.53
CA PRO A 117 -3.11 11.38 -9.38
C PRO A 117 -3.94 10.34 -10.14
N VAL A 118 -3.50 9.97 -11.35
CA VAL A 118 -4.18 8.92 -12.16
C VAL A 118 -4.05 7.57 -11.47
N ALA A 119 -2.87 7.25 -10.94
CA ALA A 119 -2.65 6.03 -10.17
C ALA A 119 -3.52 5.98 -8.90
N LEU A 120 -3.64 7.09 -8.17
CA LEU A 120 -4.53 7.18 -7.01
C LEU A 120 -6.00 7.01 -7.40
N ALA A 121 -6.43 7.67 -8.47
CA ALA A 121 -7.81 7.53 -8.96
C ALA A 121 -8.13 6.08 -9.32
N TRP A 122 -7.20 5.37 -9.97
CA TRP A 122 -7.36 3.95 -10.30
C TRP A 122 -7.42 3.05 -9.07
N VAL A 123 -6.56 3.32 -8.08
CA VAL A 123 -6.42 2.48 -6.89
C VAL A 123 -7.53 2.73 -5.86
N LEU A 124 -8.15 3.91 -5.90
CA LEU A 124 -9.27 4.34 -5.06
C LEU A 124 -10.62 4.27 -5.79
N ALA A 125 -10.69 3.61 -6.95
CA ALA A 125 -11.94 3.32 -7.67
C ALA A 125 -12.53 1.99 -7.19
#